data_AF-A0A946IU38-F1
#
_entry.id   AF-A0A946IU38-F1
#
_cell.length_a   1.000
_cell.length_b   1.000
_cell.length_c   1.000
_cell.angle_alpha   90.00
_cell.angle_beta   90.00
_cell.angle_gamma   90.00
#
_symmetry.space_group_name_H-M   'P 1'
#
loop_
_entity.id
_entity.type
_entity.pdbx_description
1 polymer ?
#
loop_
_entity_poly.entity_id
_entity_poly.type
_entity_poly.pdbx_seq_one_letter_code
_entity_poly.pdbx_strand_id
1 'polypeptide(L)' 'MATHEQIVSAYESYLAESESFEAKNIKAAAARARKALGELGKLAKVRRAEIQEKKNSL' A
#
# COMPACT_ATOMS: atom_id res chain seq x y z
N MET A 1 -2.30 -0.29 16.19
CA MET A 1 -2.96 -0.71 14.93
C MET A 1 -2.30 0.01 13.77
N ALA A 2 -0.97 -0.04 13.77
CA ALA A 2 -0.11 1.06 13.38
C ALA A 2 0.63 0.66 12.11
N THR A 3 0.43 1.37 11.00
CA THR A 3 1.19 1.27 9.74
C THR A 3 1.12 -0.07 8.99
N HIS A 4 1.26 -1.23 9.65
CA HIS A 4 1.09 -2.55 9.07
C HIS A 4 -0.33 -2.78 8.54
N GLU A 5 -1.37 -2.50 9.33
CA GLU A 5 -2.76 -2.65 8.90
C GLU A 5 -3.09 -1.71 7.72
N GLN A 6 -2.51 -0.50 7.71
CA GLN A 6 -2.62 0.43 6.59
C GLN A 6 -1.94 -0.10 5.32
N ILE A 7 -0.77 -0.76 5.45
CA ILE A 7 -0.09 -1.42 4.33
C ILE A 7 -0.96 -2.53 3.76
N VAL A 8 -1.55 -3.38 4.61
CA VAL A 8 -2.43 -4.47 4.17
C VAL A 8 -3.64 -3.92 3.41
N SER A 9 -4.33 -2.93 3.98
CA SER A 9 -5.48 -2.30 3.34
C SER A 9 -5.13 -1.61 2.00
N ALA A 10 -3.99 -0.91 1.93
CA ALA A 10 -3.53 -0.29 0.68
C ALA A 10 -3.15 -1.34 -0.38
N TYR A 11 -2.61 -2.49 0.05
CA TYR A 11 -2.29 -3.61 -0.84
C TYR A 11 -3.55 -4.29 -1.40
N GLU A 12 -4.55 -4.56 -0.56
CA GLU A 12 -5.84 -5.10 -0.99
C GLU A 12 -6.54 -4.15 -1.97
N SER A 13 -6.48 -2.84 -1.69
CA SER A 13 -7.01 -1.81 -2.59
C SER A 13 -6.29 -1.81 -3.93
N TYR A 14 -4.95 -1.91 -3.93
CA TYR A 14 -4.18 -2.04 -5.17
C TYR A 14 -4.58 -3.28 -5.97
N LEU A 15 -4.73 -4.44 -5.33
CA LEU A 15 -5.13 -5.68 -6.01
C LEU A 15 -6.50 -5.53 -6.68
N ALA A 16 -7.50 -5.03 -5.96
CA ALA A 16 -8.85 -4.84 -6.51
C ALA A 16 -8.88 -3.86 -7.69
N GLU A 17 -8.12 -2.77 -7.60
CA GLU A 17 -8.03 -1.77 -8.68
C GLU A 17 -7.20 -2.30 -9.87
N SER A 18 -6.15 -3.09 -9.61
CA SER A 18 -5.35 -3.72 -10.65
C SER A 18 -6.17 -4.74 -11.43
N GLU A 19 -6.97 -5.56 -10.75
CA GLU A 19 -7.90 -6.49 -11.42
C GLU A 19 -8.95 -5.72 -12.22
N SER A 20 -9.50 -4.64 -11.67
CA SER A 20 -10.47 -3.78 -12.36
C SER A 20 -9.88 -3.11 -13.60
N PHE A 21 -8.59 -2.78 -13.58
CA PHE A 21 -7.87 -2.24 -14.73
C PHE A 21 -7.56 -3.31 -15.78
N GLU A 22 -6.92 -4.42 -15.38
CA GLU A 22 -6.41 -5.45 -16.30
C GLU A 22 -7.52 -6.38 -16.83
N ALA A 23 -8.42 -6.86 -15.96
CA ALA A 23 -9.46 -7.81 -16.36
C ALA A 23 -10.71 -7.10 -16.92
N LYS A 24 -11.11 -5.98 -16.31
CA LYS A 24 -12.35 -5.27 -16.66
C LYS A 24 -12.12 -4.05 -17.56
N ASN A 25 -10.87 -3.72 -17.91
CA ASN A 25 -10.50 -2.58 -18.76
C ASN A 25 -11.05 -1.22 -18.27
N ILE A 26 -11.26 -1.08 -16.95
CA ILE A 26 -11.79 0.16 -16.37
C ILE A 26 -10.66 1.19 -16.28
N LYS A 27 -10.63 2.15 -17.23
CA LYS A 27 -9.58 3.19 -17.30
C LYS A 27 -9.42 4.01 -16.02
N ALA A 28 -10.51 4.26 -15.29
CA ALA A 28 -10.47 4.98 -14.02
C ALA A 28 -9.75 4.20 -12.88
N ALA A 29 -9.70 2.88 -12.97
CA ALA A 29 -8.99 2.04 -12.01
C ALA A 29 -7.46 2.24 -12.10
N ALA A 30 -6.93 2.64 -13.27
CA ALA A 30 -5.50 2.93 -13.44
C ALA A 30 -5.00 4.06 -12.52
N ALA A 31 -5.79 5.12 -12.35
CA ALA A 31 -5.45 6.22 -11.45
C ALA A 31 -5.48 5.78 -9.98
N ARG A 32 -6.47 4.97 -9.60
CA ARG A 32 -6.64 4.44 -8.25
C ARG A 32 -5.53 3.44 -7.88
N ALA A 33 -5.19 2.51 -8.78
CA ALA A 33 -4.09 1.57 -8.60
C ALA A 33 -2.74 2.29 -8.38
N ARG A 34 -2.42 3.31 -9.20
CA ARG A 34 -1.20 4.11 -9.02
C ARG A 34 -1.19 4.87 -7.70
N LYS A 35 -2.34 5.41 -7.27
CA LYS A 35 -2.48 6.08 -5.97
C LYS A 35 -2.20 5.12 -4.81
N ALA A 36 -2.80 3.92 -4.84
CA ALA A 36 -2.60 2.88 -3.82
C ALA A 36 -1.12 2.44 -3.74
N LEU A 37 -0.45 2.26 -4.88
CA LEU A 37 0.99 1.98 -4.93
C LEU A 37 1.84 3.11 -4.33
N GLY A 38 1.47 4.38 -4.59
CA GLY A 38 2.13 5.53 -4.00
C GLY A 38 1.99 5.60 -2.48
N GLU A 39 0.81 5.25 -1.96
CA GLU A 39 0.54 5.16 -0.52
C GLU A 39 1.32 4.01 0.14
N LEU A 40 1.34 2.83 -0.50
CA LEU A 40 2.15 1.69 -0.07
C LEU A 40 3.63 2.06 0.08
N GLY A 41 4.20 2.77 -0.89
CA GLY A 41 5.59 3.21 -0.84
C GLY A 41 5.89 4.14 0.33
N LYS A 42 4.95 5.02 0.70
CA LYS A 42 5.08 5.90 1.88
C LYS A 42 5.01 5.09 3.17
N LEU A 43 4.00 4.24 3.29
CA LEU A 43 3.78 3.42 4.48
C LEU A 43 4.93 2.43 4.71
N ALA A 44 5.50 1.86 3.66
CA ALA A 44 6.67 0.98 3.75
C ALA A 44 7.89 1.70 4.35
N LYS A 45 8.12 2.97 4.00
CA LYS A 45 9.21 3.77 4.60
C LYS A 45 8.98 4.00 6.09
N VAL A 46 7.76 4.37 6.48
CA VAL A 46 7.38 4.56 7.89
C VAL A 46 7.57 3.25 8.66
N ARG A 47 7.04 2.14 8.14
CA ARG A 47 7.15 0.83 8.79
C ARG A 47 8.60 0.38 8.96
N ARG A 48 9.46 0.65 7.97
CA ARG A 48 10.89 0.37 8.07
C ARG A 48 11.56 1.17 9.20
N ALA A 49 11.22 2.44 9.36
CA ALA A 49 11.74 3.27 10.45
C ALA A 49 11.30 2.73 11.82
N GLU A 50 10.00 2.42 11.98
CA GLU A 50 9.46 1.82 13.22
C GLU A 50 10.19 0.53 13.62
N ILE A 51 10.48 -0.34 12.64
CA ILE A 51 11.21 -1.59 12.88
C ILE A 51 12.62 -1.29 13.40
N GLN A 52 13.31 -0.32 12.78
CA GLN A 52 14.66 0.06 13.16
C GLN A 52 14.71 0.71 14.55
N GLU A 53 13.75 1.57 14.88
CA GLU A 53 13.60 2.16 16.21
C GLU A 53 13.34 1.08 17.27
N LYS A 54 12.40 0.17 17.00
CA LYS A 54 12.11 -0.95 17.90
C LYS A 54 13.33 -1.83 18.13
N LYS A 55 14.11 -2.12 17.07
CA LYS A 55 15.36 -2.88 17.16
C LYS A 55 16.41 -2.19 18.05
N ASN A 56 16.55 -0.87 17.92
CA ASN A 56 17.49 -0.09 18.73
C ASN A 56 17.07 0.04 20.20
N SER A 57 15.78 -0.21 20.48
CA SER A 57 15.19 -0.11 21.82
C SER A 57 15.10 -1.47 22.54
N LEU A 58 15.61 -2.54 21.91
CA LEU A 58 15.75 -3.88 22.46
C LEU A 58 17.15 -4.05 23.05
#